data_AF-A0A2M7JK09-F1
#
_entry.id   AF-A0A2M7JK09-F1
#
_cell.length_a   1.000
_cell.length_b   1.000
_cell.length_c   1.000
_cell.angle_alpha   90.00
_cell.angle_beta   90.00
_cell.angle_gamma   90.00
#
_symmetry.space_group_name_H-M   'P 1'
#
loop_
_entity.id
_entity.type
_entity.pdbx_description
1 polymer ?
#
loop_
_entity_poly.entity_id
_entity_poly.type
_entity_poly.pdbx_seq_one_letter_code
_entity_poly.pdbx_strand_id
1 'polypeptide(L)' 'MAPNKPKDETTMVSLRFPNVLLEKIDRYTKVFEKENPGLKITRADAIRMLVTKGLEKGDSLE' A
#
# COMPACT_ATOMS: atom_id res chain seq x y z
N MET A 1 -7.06 24.26 22.97
CA MET A 1 -7.00 24.19 21.49
C MET A 1 -6.00 23.10 21.13
N ALA A 2 -6.46 21.96 20.60
CA ALA A 2 -5.57 20.91 20.10
C ALA A 2 -5.13 21.29 18.66
N PRO A 3 -3.86 21.08 18.27
CA PRO A 3 -3.40 21.44 16.94
C PRO A 3 -4.12 20.57 15.89
N ASN A 4 -4.78 21.25 14.95
CA ASN A 4 -5.46 20.66 13.80
C ASN A 4 -4.38 20.16 12.82
N LYS A 5 -3.90 18.93 13.00
CA LYS A 5 -3.05 18.28 11.99
C LYS A 5 -3.97 17.96 10.81
N PRO A 6 -3.73 18.47 9.59
CA PRO A 6 -4.53 18.08 8.44
C PRO A 6 -4.42 16.55 8.33
N LYS A 7 -5.55 15.86 8.49
CA LYS A 7 -5.62 14.45 8.13
C LYS A 7 -5.44 14.42 6.63
N ASP A 8 -4.38 13.80 6.15
CA ASP A 8 -4.19 13.58 4.72
C ASP A 8 -5.49 13.02 4.14
N GLU A 9 -6.12 13.78 3.24
CA GLU A 9 -7.40 13.38 2.68
C GLU A 9 -7.19 12.12 1.83
N THR A 10 -7.95 11.08 2.12
CA THR A 10 -7.90 9.82 1.36
C THR A 10 -9.11 9.71 0.46
N THR A 11 -8.89 9.35 -0.80
CA THR A 11 -9.95 9.10 -1.77
C THR A 11 -10.09 7.59 -2.00
N MET A 12 -11.32 7.08 -1.99
CA MET A 12 -11.59 5.69 -2.35
C MET A 12 -11.57 5.51 -3.87
N VAL A 13 -10.85 4.49 -4.33
CA VAL A 13 -10.77 4.12 -5.75
C VAL A 13 -11.19 2.67 -5.92
N SER A 14 -11.86 2.35 -7.02
CA SER A 14 -12.21 0.97 -7.41
C SER A 14 -11.38 0.59 -8.63
N LEU A 15 -10.63 -0.51 -8.53
CA LEU A 15 -9.70 -0.99 -9.55
C LEU A 15 -9.94 -2.48 -9.81
N ARG A 16 -9.77 -2.90 -11.06
CA ARG A 16 -9.73 -4.32 -11.42
C ARG A 16 -8.28 -4.76 -11.59
N PHE A 17 -7.93 -5.87 -10.95
CA PHE A 17 -6.62 -6.49 -11.09
C PHE A 17 -6.77 -7.91 -11.66
N PRO A 18 -5.83 -8.37 -12.49
CA PRO A 18 -5.70 -9.78 -12.80
C PRO A 18 -5.52 -10.60 -11.50
N ASN A 19 -6.15 -11.76 -11.40
CA ASN A 19 -6.04 -12.62 -10.20
C ASN A 19 -4.59 -12.95 -9.85
N VAL A 20 -3.75 -13.20 -10.87
CA VAL A 20 -2.32 -13.46 -10.70
C VAL A 20 -1.56 -12.30 -10.02
N LEU A 21 -2.03 -11.06 -10.17
CA LEU A 21 -1.45 -9.90 -9.51
C LEU A 21 -1.96 -9.78 -8.06
N LEU A 22 -3.23 -10.07 -7.81
CA LEU A 22 -3.77 -10.15 -6.46
C LEU A 22 -3.04 -11.21 -5.61
N GLU A 23 -2.74 -12.37 -6.18
CA GLU A 23 -1.96 -13.41 -5.51
C GLU A 23 -0.52 -12.97 -5.18
N LYS A 24 0.08 -12.09 -6.00
CA LYS A 24 1.40 -11.52 -5.70
C LYS A 24 1.30 -10.53 -4.54
N ILE A 25 0.27 -9.70 -4.51
CA ILE A 25 0.01 -8.75 -3.41
C ILE A 25 -0.26 -9.51 -2.10
N ASP A 26 -1.05 -10.59 -2.15
CA ASP A 26 -1.35 -11.42 -0.97
C ASP A 26 -0.12 -12.22 -0.49
N ARG A 27 0.82 -12.54 -1.37
CA ARG A 27 2.12 -13.08 -0.95
C ARG A 27 2.98 -12.01 -0.29
N TYR A 28 2.98 -10.80 -0.82
CA TYR A 28 3.71 -9.68 -0.22
C TYR A 28 3.24 -9.40 1.21
N THR A 29 1.93 -9.41 1.48
CA THR A 29 1.41 -9.21 2.84
C THR A 29 1.93 -10.29 3.80
N LYS A 30 1.86 -11.57 3.39
CA LYS A 30 2.38 -12.70 4.20
C LYS A 30 3.87 -12.59 4.48
N VAL A 31 4.67 -12.19 3.49
CA VAL A 31 6.11 -11.99 3.67
C VAL A 31 6.36 -10.82 4.63
N PHE A 32 5.66 -9.70 4.45
CA PHE A 32 5.79 -8.55 5.34
C PHE A 32 5.47 -8.90 6.80
N GLU A 33 4.39 -9.61 7.07
CA GLU A 33 4.00 -10.04 8.42
C GLU A 33 5.02 -11.01 9.04
N LYS A 34 5.63 -11.88 8.21
CA LYS A 34 6.69 -12.78 8.66
C LYS A 34 7.97 -12.03 9.03
N GLU A 35 8.32 -11.01 8.25
CA GLU A 35 9.51 -10.18 8.47
C GLU A 35 9.32 -9.18 9.62
N ASN A 36 8.06 -8.82 9.92
CA ASN A 36 7.72 -7.84 10.94
C ASN A 36 6.71 -8.43 11.95
N PRO A 37 7.15 -9.30 12.88
CA PRO A 37 6.28 -9.93 13.86
C PRO A 37 5.48 -8.90 14.68
N GLY A 38 4.17 -9.10 14.76
CA GLY A 38 3.26 -8.20 15.48
C GLY A 38 2.71 -7.04 14.63
N LEU A 39 3.20 -6.83 13.41
CA LEU A 39 2.59 -5.92 12.44
C LEU A 39 1.71 -6.71 11.47
N LYS A 40 0.49 -6.20 11.26
CA LYS A 40 -0.44 -6.68 10.23
C LYS A 40 -0.74 -5.55 9.27
N ILE A 41 -0.86 -5.88 7.98
CA ILE A 41 -1.20 -4.90 6.95
C ILE A 41 -2.37 -5.40 6.12
N THR A 42 -3.26 -4.48 5.74
CA THR A 42 -4.34 -4.82 4.82
C THR A 42 -3.83 -4.89 3.38
N ARG A 43 -4.63 -5.47 2.49
CA ARG A 43 -4.34 -5.43 1.05
C ARG A 43 -4.22 -4.00 0.52
N ALA A 44 -5.03 -3.06 1.04
CA ALA A 44 -4.95 -1.66 0.65
C ALA A 44 -3.62 -1.02 1.08
N ASP A 45 -3.12 -1.36 2.26
CA ASP A 45 -1.81 -0.90 2.74
C ASP A 45 -0.68 -1.47 1.87
N ALA A 46 -0.73 -2.76 1.56
CA ALA A 46 0.23 -3.40 0.66
C ALA A 46 0.24 -2.75 -0.73
N ILE A 47 -0.95 -2.49 -1.30
CA ILE A 47 -1.07 -1.77 -2.58
C ILE A 47 -0.44 -0.38 -2.48
N ARG A 48 -0.77 0.40 -1.43
CA ARG A 48 -0.18 1.72 -1.22
C ARG A 48 1.34 1.66 -1.16
N MET A 49 1.91 0.78 -0.34
CA MET A 49 3.36 0.62 -0.20
C MET A 49 4.04 0.24 -1.51
N LEU A 50 3.47 -0.73 -2.24
CA LEU A 50 4.02 -1.20 -3.51
C LEU A 50 3.96 -0.12 -4.59
N VAL A 51 2.85 0.62 -4.67
CA VAL A 51 2.69 1.75 -5.59
C VAL A 51 3.68 2.85 -5.23
N THR A 52 3.74 3.30 -3.97
CA THR A 52 4.69 4.33 -3.52
C THR A 52 6.13 3.94 -3.84
N LYS A 53 6.56 2.73 -3.48
CA LYS A 53 7.90 2.22 -3.78
C LYS A 53 8.17 2.12 -5.28
N GLY A 54 7.14 1.83 -6.08
CA GLY A 54 7.24 1.82 -7.53
C GLY A 54 7.43 3.21 -8.11
N LEU A 55 6.66 4.19 -7.61
CA LEU A 55 6.75 5.60 -8.02
C LEU A 55 8.04 6.28 -7.59
N GLU A 56 8.61 5.90 -6.44
CA GLU A 56 9.93 6.39 -6.00
C GLU A 56 11.09 5.83 -6.84
N LYS A 57 10.88 4.68 -7.50
CA LYS A 57 11.88 4.00 -8.33
C LYS A 57 11.75 4.30 -9.82
N GLY A 58 10.55 4.62 -10.27
CA GLY A 58 10.33 5.10 -11.63
C GLY A 58 10.73 6.56 -11.69
N ASP A 59 11.70 6.90 -12.54
CA ASP A 59 12.01 8.28 -12.86
C ASP A 59 10.71 9.02 -13.19
N SER A 60 10.47 10.11 -12.46
CA SER A 60 9.53 11.20 -12.71
C SER A 60 8.20 10.84 -13.39
N LEU A 61 7.12 10.80 -12.60
CA LEU A 61 5.83 11.26 -13.13
C LEU A 61 5.89 12.80 -13.20
N GLU A 62 6.51 13.33 -14.25
CA GLU A 62 6.25 14.71 -14.69
C GLU A 62 4.87 14.82 -15.31
#